data_AF-A0AAU3IUN1-F1
#
_entry.id   AF-A0AAU3IUN1-F1
#
_cell.length_a   1.000
_cell.length_b   1.000
_cell.length_c   1.000
_cell.angle_alpha   90.00
_cell.angle_beta   90.00
_cell.angle_gamma   90.00
#
_symmetry.space_group_name_H-M   'P 1'
#
loop_
_entity.id
_entity.type
_entity.pdbx_description
1 polymer ?
#
loop_
_entity_poly.entity_id
_entity_poly.type
_entity_poly.pdbx_seq_one_letter_code
_entity_poly.pdbx_strand_id
1 'polypeptide(L)'
;MSKTPDRRPSYDELAALVVRQMATMEAQRQTIAQLEATVERLTARVAELERRQNRNSGNSSLPPSSDTFVRPDKKTPAKSGRRRGRQPGAPGSGLAMVEVPDEVEHHVPAACGGCGKKLSATDSVGYTRRQVRDIPLVTVTVTEHRAHRCRCGGCGAVTSADMPEMVAGAPSSYGPNLRALAAYLLVFQHVPVERCPADRRRHRSTGLARLGIVRLGRGRHPGRRQHHADPRAVDAHACAARR
;
A
#
# COMPACT_ATOMS: atom_id res chain seq x y z
N MET A 1 -90.49 32.94 -21.89
CA MET A 1 -89.11 33.13 -21.43
C MET A 1 -88.54 34.39 -22.07
N SER A 2 -88.29 35.44 -21.29
CA SER A 2 -87.75 36.71 -21.77
C SER A 2 -86.28 36.57 -22.17
N LYS A 3 -85.95 36.86 -23.44
CA LYS A 3 -84.55 37.01 -23.87
C LYS A 3 -83.97 38.25 -23.23
N THR A 4 -82.98 38.09 -22.35
CA THR A 4 -82.13 39.20 -21.90
C THR A 4 -81.42 39.78 -23.12
N PRO A 5 -81.43 41.11 -23.36
CA PRO A 5 -80.73 41.68 -24.49
C PRO A 5 -79.21 41.49 -24.31
N ASP A 6 -78.53 41.14 -25.41
CA ASP A 6 -77.07 41.05 -25.47
C ASP A 6 -76.47 42.46 -25.38
N ARG A 7 -76.32 42.95 -24.14
CA ARG A 7 -75.71 44.25 -23.85
C ARG A 7 -74.22 44.17 -24.15
N ARG A 8 -73.83 44.70 -25.30
CA ARG A 8 -72.42 44.99 -25.60
C ARG A 8 -71.86 45.93 -24.53
N PRO A 9 -70.69 45.63 -23.94
CA PRO A 9 -70.10 46.48 -22.93
C PRO A 9 -69.66 47.83 -23.51
N SER A 10 -69.72 48.87 -22.69
CA SER A 10 -69.19 50.19 -23.01
C SER A 10 -67.67 50.15 -23.22
N TYR A 11 -67.13 51.11 -23.97
CA TYR A 11 -65.69 51.31 -24.10
C TYR A 11 -65.02 51.47 -22.73
N ASP A 12 -65.65 52.18 -21.79
CA ASP A 12 -65.14 52.37 -20.43
C ASP A 12 -65.16 51.07 -19.61
N GLU A 13 -66.17 50.21 -19.82
CA GLU A 13 -66.27 48.89 -19.16
C GLU A 13 -65.15 47.96 -19.64
N LEU A 14 -64.81 48.01 -20.94
CA LEU A 14 -63.67 47.30 -21.53
C LEU A 14 -62.33 47.87 -21.06
N ALA A 15 -62.16 49.19 -21.05
CA ALA A 15 -60.95 49.85 -20.55
C ALA A 15 -60.68 49.50 -19.08
N ALA A 16 -61.72 49.55 -18.24
CA ALA A 16 -61.63 49.14 -16.83
C ALA A 16 -61.30 47.65 -16.66
N LEU A 17 -61.77 46.78 -17.57
CA LEU A 17 -61.40 45.35 -17.58
C LEU A 17 -59.94 45.15 -17.96
N VAL A 18 -59.43 45.86 -18.97
CA VAL A 18 -58.01 45.80 -19.38
C VAL A 18 -57.10 46.27 -18.25
N VAL A 19 -57.43 47.39 -17.58
CA VAL A 19 -56.65 47.87 -16.43
C VAL A 19 -56.63 46.85 -15.28
N ARG A 20 -57.76 46.21 -14.96
CA ARG A 20 -57.81 45.11 -13.98
C ARG A 20 -56.95 43.92 -14.41
N GLN A 21 -57.02 43.51 -15.68
CA GLN A 21 -56.22 42.40 -16.20
C GLN A 21 -54.72 42.70 -16.14
N MET A 22 -54.28 43.91 -16.51
CA MET A 22 -52.89 44.34 -16.41
C MET A 22 -52.40 44.31 -14.96
N ALA A 23 -53.20 44.80 -14.01
CA ALA A 23 -52.87 44.71 -12.58
C ALA A 23 -52.74 43.25 -12.10
N THR A 24 -53.62 42.35 -12.53
CA THR A 24 -53.50 40.91 -12.19
C THR A 24 -52.29 40.24 -12.83
N MET A 25 -51.95 40.58 -14.08
CA MET A 25 -50.77 40.04 -14.77
C MET A 25 -49.48 40.49 -14.09
N GLU A 26 -49.42 41.73 -13.61
CA GLU A 26 -48.26 42.26 -12.89
C GLU A 26 -48.10 41.60 -11.51
N ALA A 27 -49.18 41.44 -10.76
CA ALA A 27 -49.17 40.69 -9.49
C ALA A 27 -48.75 39.21 -9.70
N GLN A 28 -49.20 38.58 -10.79
CA GLN A 28 -48.78 37.23 -11.17
C GLN A 28 -47.29 37.17 -11.52
N ARG A 29 -46.75 38.12 -12.30
CA ARG A 29 -45.32 38.20 -12.61
C ARG A 29 -44.45 38.34 -11.37
N GLN A 30 -44.85 39.21 -10.43
CA GLN A 30 -44.16 39.38 -9.16
C GLN A 30 -44.18 38.09 -8.32
N THR A 31 -45.30 37.38 -8.30
CA THR A 31 -45.42 36.08 -7.62
C THR A 31 -44.53 35.01 -8.27
N ILE A 32 -44.49 34.94 -9.60
CA ILE A 32 -43.64 34.01 -10.35
C ILE A 32 -42.16 34.27 -10.04
N ALA A 33 -41.69 35.53 -10.10
CA ALA A 33 -40.30 35.87 -9.80
C ALA A 33 -39.88 35.50 -8.36
N GLN A 34 -40.78 35.66 -7.37
CA GLN A 34 -40.52 35.24 -5.98
C GLN A 34 -40.45 33.71 -5.82
N LEU A 35 -41.28 32.97 -6.57
CA LEU A 35 -41.26 31.52 -6.59
C LEU A 35 -40.00 30.99 -7.28
N GLU A 36 -39.60 31.55 -8.43
CA GLU A 36 -38.38 31.18 -9.16
C GLU A 36 -37.13 31.38 -8.29
N ALA A 37 -36.97 32.54 -7.65
CA ALA A 37 -35.88 32.80 -6.71
C ALA A 37 -35.89 31.85 -5.49
N THR A 38 -37.07 31.43 -5.04
CA THR A 38 -37.21 30.43 -3.97
C THR A 38 -36.82 29.04 -4.43
N VAL A 39 -37.23 28.63 -5.65
CA VAL A 39 -36.86 27.36 -6.26
C VAL A 39 -35.35 27.29 -6.46
N GLU A 40 -34.70 28.32 -7.02
CA GLU A 40 -33.25 28.37 -7.21
C GLU A 40 -32.48 28.23 -5.88
N ARG A 41 -32.91 28.96 -4.85
CA ARG A 41 -32.33 28.87 -3.50
C ARG A 41 -32.49 27.47 -2.89
N LEU A 42 -33.64 26.82 -3.10
CA LEU A 42 -33.91 25.48 -2.58
C LEU A 42 -33.15 24.40 -3.36
N THR A 43 -33.10 24.46 -4.70
CA THR A 43 -32.34 23.49 -5.51
C THR A 43 -30.85 23.59 -5.25
N ALA A 44 -30.29 24.80 -5.12
CA ALA A 44 -28.90 25.00 -4.69
C ALA A 44 -28.62 24.39 -3.30
N ARG A 45 -29.57 24.51 -2.36
CA ARG A 45 -29.45 23.92 -1.02
C ARG A 45 -29.53 22.39 -1.03
N VAL A 46 -30.43 21.81 -1.84
CA VAL A 46 -30.53 20.36 -2.04
C VAL A 46 -29.23 19.82 -2.64
N ALA A 47 -28.72 20.43 -3.71
CA ALA A 47 -27.47 19.99 -4.34
C ALA A 47 -26.24 20.05 -3.41
N GLU A 48 -26.15 21.02 -2.50
CA GLU A 48 -25.13 21.04 -1.45
C GLU A 48 -25.33 19.91 -0.42
N LEU A 49 -26.56 19.66 0.02
CA LEU A 49 -26.85 18.58 0.98
C LEU A 49 -26.56 17.20 0.39
N GLU A 50 -26.96 16.95 -0.86
CA GLU A 50 -26.66 15.72 -1.60
C GLU A 50 -25.15 15.53 -1.80
N ARG A 51 -24.41 16.58 -2.18
CA ARG A 51 -22.94 16.53 -2.26
C ARG A 51 -22.28 16.22 -0.91
N ARG A 52 -22.86 16.65 0.21
CA ARG A 52 -22.36 16.31 1.55
C ARG A 52 -22.70 14.87 1.93
N GLN A 53 -23.90 14.41 1.62
CA GLN A 53 -24.35 13.04 1.94
C GLN A 53 -23.62 11.98 1.12
N ASN A 54 -23.28 12.26 -0.15
CA ASN A 54 -22.60 11.33 -1.04
C ASN A 54 -21.06 11.30 -0.84
N ARG A 55 -20.50 11.93 0.20
CA ARG A 55 -19.08 11.81 0.55
C ARG A 55 -18.90 10.72 1.60
N ASN A 56 -18.28 9.61 1.21
CA ASN A 56 -17.94 8.51 2.11
C ASN A 56 -16.47 8.09 1.94
N SER A 57 -15.96 7.26 2.86
CA SER A 57 -14.58 6.77 2.81
C SER A 57 -14.25 5.96 1.54
N GLY A 58 -15.26 5.44 0.83
CA GLY A 58 -15.08 4.68 -0.41
C GLY A 58 -14.84 5.52 -1.66
N ASN A 59 -15.26 6.80 -1.68
CA ASN A 59 -15.21 7.64 -2.87
C ASN A 59 -14.45 8.97 -2.74
N SER A 60 -13.98 9.33 -1.55
CA SER A 60 -13.45 10.68 -1.29
C SER A 60 -12.09 10.75 -0.58
N SER A 61 -11.35 9.63 -0.54
CA SER A 61 -10.01 9.52 0.09
C SER A 61 -9.94 9.98 1.56
N LEU A 62 -11.09 10.11 2.21
CA LEU A 62 -11.21 10.41 3.63
C LEU A 62 -10.96 9.14 4.46
N PRO A 63 -10.29 9.25 5.62
CA PRO A 63 -10.10 8.09 6.49
C PRO A 63 -11.46 7.59 7.02
N PRO A 64 -11.66 6.26 7.19
CA PRO A 64 -12.94 5.67 7.61
C PRO A 64 -13.35 6.01 9.06
N SER A 65 -12.51 6.73 9.80
CA SER A 65 -12.87 7.38 11.06
C SER A 65 -13.77 8.60 10.89
N SER A 66 -13.82 9.20 9.69
CA SER A 66 -14.53 10.46 9.40
C SER A 66 -15.94 10.27 8.82
N ASP A 67 -16.36 9.03 8.53
CA ASP A 67 -17.75 8.71 8.16
C ASP A 67 -18.68 9.00 9.33
N THR A 68 -19.31 10.18 9.28
CA THR A 68 -20.17 10.74 10.35
C THR A 68 -21.66 10.47 10.13
N PHE A 69 -22.05 9.89 8.98
CA PHE A 69 -23.44 9.56 8.67
C PHE A 69 -23.58 8.10 8.22
N VAL A 70 -24.36 7.34 8.99
CA VAL A 70 -24.82 5.97 8.70
C VAL A 70 -23.70 4.98 8.33
N ARG A 71 -23.03 4.44 9.36
CA ARG A 71 -22.36 3.14 9.20
C ARG A 71 -23.43 2.08 8.92
N PRO A 72 -23.36 1.32 7.81
CA PRO A 72 -24.31 0.23 7.60
C PRO A 72 -24.17 -0.80 8.71
N ASP A 73 -25.29 -1.33 9.19
CA ASP A 73 -25.30 -2.36 10.23
C ASP A 73 -24.44 -3.54 9.80
N LYS A 74 -23.30 -3.71 10.48
CA LYS A 74 -22.46 -4.90 10.31
C LYS A 74 -23.27 -6.10 10.77
N LYS A 75 -23.86 -6.82 9.81
CA LYS A 75 -24.45 -8.15 10.02
C LYS A 75 -23.45 -8.98 10.81
N THR A 76 -23.74 -9.20 12.10
CA THR A 76 -22.88 -10.02 12.95
C THR A 76 -22.86 -11.42 12.35
N PRO A 77 -21.69 -11.97 11.98
CA PRO A 77 -21.63 -13.31 11.42
C PRO A 77 -22.22 -14.29 12.43
N ALA A 78 -22.95 -15.30 11.94
CA ALA A 78 -23.58 -16.31 12.79
C ALA A 78 -22.55 -16.87 13.78
N LYS A 79 -22.92 -16.89 15.07
CA LYS A 79 -22.02 -17.37 16.14
C LYS A 79 -21.63 -18.81 15.83
N SER A 80 -20.38 -19.05 15.43
CA SER A 80 -19.90 -20.40 15.18
C SER A 80 -20.01 -21.20 16.47
N GLY A 81 -20.65 -22.37 16.44
CA GLY A 81 -20.72 -23.28 17.60
C GLY A 81 -19.37 -23.85 18.04
N ARG A 82 -18.29 -23.59 17.28
CA ARG A 82 -16.92 -23.96 17.64
C ARG A 82 -16.46 -23.09 18.81
N ARG A 83 -15.98 -23.73 19.88
CA ARG A 83 -15.35 -23.03 21.00
C ARG A 83 -14.12 -22.27 20.50
N ARG A 84 -13.89 -21.06 21.02
CA ARG A 84 -12.66 -20.29 20.70
C ARG A 84 -11.43 -21.09 21.14
N GLY A 85 -10.50 -21.33 20.22
CA GLY A 85 -9.26 -22.08 20.47
C GLY A 85 -9.10 -23.33 19.58
N ARG A 86 -8.01 -24.07 19.82
CA ARG A 86 -7.77 -25.37 19.18
C ARG A 86 -8.87 -26.34 19.58
N GLN A 87 -9.49 -27.00 18.59
CA GLN A 87 -10.55 -27.97 18.88
C GLN A 87 -9.95 -29.26 19.48
N PRO A 88 -10.65 -29.93 20.41
CA PRO A 88 -10.24 -31.25 20.90
C PRO A 88 -10.01 -32.22 19.73
N GLY A 89 -8.92 -33.00 19.78
CA GLY A 89 -8.54 -33.94 18.72
C GLY A 89 -7.83 -33.33 17.50
N ALA A 90 -7.71 -32.01 17.38
CA ALA A 90 -6.97 -31.40 16.26
C ALA A 90 -5.45 -31.65 16.39
N PRO A 91 -4.78 -32.27 15.40
CA PRO A 91 -3.39 -32.72 15.50
C PRO A 91 -2.42 -31.57 15.82
N GLY A 92 -1.52 -31.82 16.77
CA GLY A 92 -0.56 -30.81 17.24
C GLY A 92 0.36 -30.33 16.12
N SER A 93 0.44 -29.01 15.93
CA SER A 93 1.32 -28.38 14.95
C SER A 93 2.70 -28.09 15.55
N GLY A 94 3.30 -29.11 16.18
CA GLY A 94 4.66 -29.02 16.72
C GLY A 94 5.69 -29.00 15.61
N LEU A 95 6.89 -28.51 15.91
CA LEU A 95 8.03 -28.65 15.00
C LEU A 95 8.40 -30.14 14.92
N ALA A 96 8.33 -30.73 13.72
CA ALA A 96 8.83 -32.08 13.49
C ALA A 96 10.35 -32.13 13.69
N MET A 97 10.88 -33.21 14.26
CA MET A 97 12.32 -33.45 14.34
C MET A 97 12.90 -33.69 12.95
N VAL A 98 14.16 -33.29 12.73
CA VAL A 98 14.93 -33.67 11.54
C VAL A 98 15.61 -35.01 11.77
N GLU A 99 15.82 -35.81 10.73
CA GLU A 99 16.57 -37.07 10.90
C GLU A 99 18.06 -36.83 11.13
N VAL A 100 18.66 -35.94 10.33
CA VAL A 100 20.07 -35.55 10.41
C VAL A 100 20.15 -34.11 10.95
N PRO A 101 20.54 -33.89 12.21
CA PRO A 101 20.87 -32.57 12.74
C PRO A 101 22.32 -32.20 12.37
N ASP A 102 22.65 -30.91 12.42
CA ASP A 102 23.99 -30.40 12.12
C ASP A 102 25.05 -30.86 13.16
N GLU A 103 24.65 -30.96 14.43
CA GLU A 103 25.48 -31.43 15.55
C GLU A 103 24.68 -32.38 16.46
N VAL A 104 25.38 -33.31 17.14
CA VAL A 104 24.78 -34.26 18.09
C VAL A 104 25.62 -34.27 19.38
N GLU A 105 25.04 -33.78 20.47
CA GLU A 105 25.63 -33.89 21.81
C GLU A 105 25.04 -35.10 22.56
N HIS A 106 25.91 -35.93 23.16
CA HIS A 106 25.53 -37.12 23.92
C HIS A 106 25.69 -36.88 25.42
N HIS A 107 24.56 -36.76 26.13
CA HIS A 107 24.56 -36.67 27.60
C HIS A 107 24.42 -38.06 28.23
N VAL A 108 25.49 -38.53 28.88
CA VAL A 108 25.53 -39.81 29.61
C VAL A 108 25.56 -39.52 31.11
N PRO A 109 24.74 -40.19 31.95
CA PRO A 109 24.82 -40.01 33.40
C PRO A 109 26.18 -40.50 33.92
N ALA A 110 26.85 -39.71 34.75
CA ALA A 110 28.16 -40.07 35.30
C ALA A 110 28.11 -41.23 36.32
N ALA A 111 26.94 -41.48 36.91
CA ALA A 111 26.72 -42.54 37.89
C ALA A 111 25.27 -43.06 37.86
N CYS A 112 25.08 -44.29 38.33
CA CYS A 112 23.78 -44.94 38.49
C CYS A 112 22.98 -44.27 39.62
N GLY A 113 21.78 -43.79 39.32
CA GLY A 113 20.89 -43.15 40.31
C GLY A 113 20.40 -44.07 41.44
N GLY A 114 20.56 -45.38 41.32
CA GLY A 114 20.18 -46.35 42.37
C GLY A 114 21.34 -46.78 43.30
N CYS A 115 22.55 -46.98 42.76
CA CYS A 115 23.68 -47.52 43.52
C CYS A 115 24.99 -46.71 43.46
N GLY A 116 25.01 -45.57 42.77
CA GLY A 116 26.18 -44.66 42.71
C GLY A 116 27.39 -45.17 41.93
N LYS A 117 27.37 -46.41 41.39
CA LYS A 117 28.43 -46.91 40.50
C LYS A 117 28.58 -45.99 39.28
N LYS A 118 29.83 -45.72 38.87
CA LYS A 118 30.13 -44.93 37.69
C LYS A 118 29.52 -45.58 36.44
N LEU A 119 29.02 -44.75 35.54
CA LEU A 119 28.49 -45.14 34.24
C LEU A 119 29.23 -44.38 33.14
N SER A 120 29.21 -44.95 31.94
CA SER A 120 29.93 -44.48 30.76
C SER A 120 29.12 -44.76 29.49
N ALA A 121 29.61 -44.26 28.34
CA ALA A 121 28.88 -44.42 27.08
C ALA A 121 28.70 -45.89 26.65
N THR A 122 29.60 -46.81 27.08
CA THR A 122 29.48 -48.26 26.81
C THR A 122 28.38 -48.95 27.61
N ASP A 123 27.91 -48.32 28.70
CA ASP A 123 26.81 -48.84 29.52
C ASP A 123 25.42 -48.40 28.98
N SER A 124 25.39 -47.70 27.84
CA SER A 124 24.16 -47.18 27.24
C SER A 124 23.36 -48.27 26.54
N VAL A 125 22.10 -48.45 26.95
CA VAL A 125 21.13 -49.39 26.34
C VAL A 125 20.12 -48.71 25.40
N GLY A 126 20.20 -47.37 25.26
CA GLY A 126 19.26 -46.59 24.47
C GLY A 126 19.22 -45.12 24.89
N TYR A 127 18.53 -44.28 24.12
CA TYR A 127 18.44 -42.83 24.36
C TYR A 127 17.10 -42.26 23.90
N THR A 128 16.68 -41.14 24.51
CA THR A 128 15.55 -40.34 24.04
C THR A 128 16.09 -39.16 23.24
N ARG A 129 15.57 -38.93 22.03
CA ARG A 129 15.95 -37.78 21.18
C ARG A 129 15.15 -36.54 21.56
N ARG A 130 15.81 -35.39 21.61
CA ARG A 130 15.24 -34.03 21.58
C ARG A 130 16.12 -33.17 20.70
N GLN A 131 15.55 -32.13 20.08
CA GLN A 131 16.28 -31.22 19.20
C GLN A 131 15.97 -29.78 19.58
N VAL A 132 17.01 -28.96 19.58
CA VAL A 132 16.93 -27.51 19.69
C VAL A 132 17.20 -26.93 18.30
N ARG A 133 16.40 -25.96 17.86
CA ARG A 133 16.68 -25.15 16.68
C ARG A 133 16.94 -23.75 17.19
N ASP A 134 18.18 -23.30 17.07
CA ASP A 134 18.61 -21.97 17.48
C ASP A 134 19.34 -21.26 16.33
N ILE A 135 19.52 -19.95 16.45
CA ILE A 135 20.29 -19.14 15.52
C ILE A 135 21.62 -18.83 16.21
N PRO A 136 22.79 -19.20 15.64
CA PRO A 136 24.08 -18.91 16.25
C PRO A 136 24.29 -17.39 16.39
N LEU A 137 25.15 -17.00 17.33
CA LEU A 137 25.37 -15.59 17.66
C LEU A 137 25.71 -14.75 16.42
N VAL A 138 24.77 -13.88 16.01
CA VAL A 138 24.90 -13.08 14.78
C VAL A 138 25.85 -11.91 15.01
N THR A 139 27.12 -12.08 14.64
CA THR A 139 28.15 -11.03 14.69
C THR A 139 28.35 -10.35 13.33
N VAL A 140 28.75 -9.07 13.35
CA VAL A 140 29.12 -8.33 12.12
C VAL A 140 30.61 -8.48 11.86
N THR A 141 30.98 -9.14 10.76
CA THR A 141 32.35 -9.14 10.23
C THR A 141 32.60 -7.87 9.43
N VAL A 142 33.71 -7.18 9.69
CA VAL A 142 34.14 -5.97 8.96
C VAL A 142 35.34 -6.33 8.09
N THR A 143 35.19 -6.17 6.77
CA THR A 143 36.27 -6.37 5.78
C THR A 143 36.78 -5.02 5.30
N GLU A 144 38.07 -4.75 5.49
CA GLU A 144 38.73 -3.58 4.94
C GLU A 144 39.25 -3.88 3.52
N HIS A 145 38.75 -3.16 2.51
CA HIS A 145 39.22 -3.30 1.13
C HIS A 145 40.31 -2.26 0.84
N ARG A 146 41.54 -2.72 0.58
CA ARG A 146 42.70 -1.86 0.29
C ARG A 146 43.06 -1.87 -1.19
N ALA A 147 42.71 -0.80 -1.90
CA ALA A 147 43.19 -0.54 -3.26
C ALA A 147 44.61 0.04 -3.21
N HIS A 148 45.62 -0.80 -3.47
CA HIS A 148 47.02 -0.37 -3.49
C HIS A 148 47.35 0.47 -4.73
N ARG A 149 48.33 1.36 -4.59
CA ARG A 149 48.98 2.07 -5.70
C ARG A 149 50.42 1.63 -5.80
N CYS A 150 50.78 1.05 -6.94
CA CYS A 150 52.08 0.46 -7.18
C CYS A 150 52.81 1.21 -8.29
N ARG A 151 54.10 1.51 -8.09
CA ARG A 151 54.96 2.08 -9.14
C ARG A 151 55.64 0.95 -9.90
N CYS A 152 55.54 0.94 -11.22
CA CYS A 152 56.27 0.02 -12.08
C CYS A 152 57.78 0.29 -12.00
N GLY A 153 58.58 -0.74 -11.68
CA GLY A 153 60.03 -0.63 -11.61
C GLY A 153 60.72 -0.39 -12.95
N GLY A 154 60.07 -0.72 -14.08
CA GLY A 154 60.64 -0.54 -15.42
C GLY A 154 60.36 0.83 -16.05
N CYS A 155 59.11 1.30 -15.99
CA CYS A 155 58.70 2.55 -16.67
C CYS A 155 58.30 3.69 -15.72
N GLY A 156 58.34 3.49 -14.40
CA GLY A 156 58.00 4.51 -13.40
C GLY A 156 56.50 4.87 -13.30
N ALA A 157 55.66 4.34 -14.18
CA ALA A 157 54.21 4.55 -14.15
C ALA A 157 53.60 4.07 -12.82
N VAL A 158 52.61 4.80 -12.29
CA VAL A 158 51.88 4.43 -11.07
C VAL A 158 50.50 3.92 -11.43
N THR A 159 50.24 2.65 -11.13
CA THR A 159 48.96 1.98 -11.36
C THR A 159 48.22 1.84 -10.03
N SER A 160 46.90 2.07 -10.05
CA SER A 160 46.02 1.83 -8.90
C SER A 160 45.25 0.53 -9.11
N ALA A 161 45.06 -0.27 -8.06
CA ALA A 161 44.11 -1.37 -8.09
C ALA A 161 42.67 -0.82 -8.04
N ASP A 162 41.75 -1.49 -8.72
CA ASP A 162 40.33 -1.15 -8.68
C ASP A 162 39.68 -1.52 -7.34
N MET A 163 38.71 -0.72 -6.91
CA MET A 163 37.92 -0.95 -5.71
C MET A 163 36.64 -1.74 -6.07
N PRO A 164 36.24 -2.79 -5.32
CA PRO A 164 35.01 -3.51 -5.60
C PRO A 164 33.78 -2.60 -5.55
N GLU A 165 32.86 -2.75 -6.52
CA GLU A 165 31.68 -1.88 -6.71
C GLU A 165 30.87 -1.70 -5.41
N MET A 166 30.71 -2.77 -4.63
CA MET A 166 29.98 -2.80 -3.36
C MET A 166 30.51 -1.83 -2.28
N VAL A 167 31.75 -1.35 -2.40
CA VAL A 167 32.40 -0.39 -1.49
C VAL A 167 32.97 0.85 -2.21
N ALA A 168 32.85 0.94 -3.54
CA ALA A 168 33.38 2.06 -4.32
C ALA A 168 32.69 3.41 -4.04
N GLY A 169 31.44 3.41 -3.58
CA GLY A 169 30.62 4.62 -3.41
C GLY A 169 30.77 5.36 -2.08
N ALA A 170 31.35 4.75 -1.03
CA ALA A 170 31.47 5.37 0.29
C ALA A 170 32.57 4.72 1.16
N PRO A 171 33.25 5.48 2.06
CA PRO A 171 34.31 4.94 2.92
C PRO A 171 33.87 3.82 3.89
N SER A 172 32.58 3.71 4.16
CA SER A 172 31.98 2.61 4.91
C SER A 172 30.61 2.31 4.32
N SER A 173 30.22 1.03 4.31
CA SER A 173 28.96 0.56 3.73
C SER A 173 28.53 -0.72 4.41
N TYR A 174 27.24 -0.83 4.72
CA TYR A 174 26.67 -2.09 5.21
C TYR A 174 26.71 -3.16 4.12
N GLY A 175 27.03 -4.41 4.47
CA GLY A 175 27.00 -5.55 3.54
C GLY A 175 25.58 -5.99 3.16
N PRO A 176 25.40 -6.81 2.11
CA PRO A 176 24.08 -7.19 1.59
C PRO A 176 23.20 -7.87 2.64
N ASN A 177 23.74 -8.81 3.42
CA ASN A 177 22.99 -9.53 4.46
C ASN A 177 22.47 -8.59 5.56
N LEU A 178 23.27 -7.61 5.97
CA LEU A 178 22.88 -6.63 6.99
C LEU A 178 21.83 -5.63 6.45
N ARG A 179 21.94 -5.23 5.18
CA ARG A 179 20.89 -4.44 4.49
C ARG A 179 19.57 -5.23 4.41
N ALA A 180 19.63 -6.51 4.06
CA ALA A 180 18.46 -7.39 3.96
C ALA A 180 17.78 -7.58 5.34
N LEU A 181 18.56 -7.82 6.40
CA LEU A 181 18.05 -7.92 7.76
C LEU A 181 17.39 -6.61 8.22
N ALA A 182 18.01 -5.45 7.97
CA ALA A 182 17.43 -4.15 8.29
C ALA A 182 16.12 -3.92 7.52
N ALA A 183 16.09 -4.21 6.23
CA ALA A 183 14.86 -4.11 5.42
C ALA A 183 13.75 -5.03 5.94
N TYR A 184 14.07 -6.27 6.32
CA TYR A 184 13.12 -7.22 6.90
C TYR A 184 12.50 -6.69 8.21
N LEU A 185 13.33 -6.19 9.12
CA LEU A 185 12.89 -5.64 10.41
C LEU A 185 12.01 -4.39 10.25
N LEU A 186 12.36 -3.49 9.33
CA LEU A 186 11.60 -2.26 9.08
C LEU A 186 10.27 -2.52 8.33
N VAL A 187 10.30 -3.35 7.29
CA VAL A 187 9.16 -3.53 6.36
C VAL A 187 8.17 -4.58 6.84
N PHE A 188 8.64 -5.72 7.34
CA PHE A 188 7.77 -6.86 7.70
C PHE A 188 7.52 -6.99 9.20
N GLN A 189 8.49 -6.59 10.03
CA GLN A 189 8.33 -6.63 11.50
C GLN A 189 7.93 -5.26 12.09
N HIS A 190 7.86 -4.22 11.25
CA HIS A 190 7.49 -2.84 11.61
C HIS A 190 8.25 -2.28 12.83
N VAL A 191 9.50 -2.72 13.02
CA VAL A 191 10.37 -2.21 14.10
C VAL A 191 10.73 -0.76 13.77
N PRO A 192 10.42 0.23 14.64
CA PRO A 192 10.81 1.61 14.39
C PRO A 192 12.34 1.74 14.31
N VAL A 193 12.83 2.60 13.40
CA VAL A 193 14.28 2.83 13.19
C VAL A 193 14.99 3.15 14.52
N GLU A 194 14.37 3.96 15.37
CA GLU A 194 14.87 4.37 16.69
C GLU A 194 15.04 3.21 17.70
N ARG A 195 14.40 2.07 17.45
CA ARG A 195 14.54 0.84 18.25
C ARG A 195 15.58 -0.13 17.69
N CYS A 196 16.12 0.11 16.49
CA CYS A 196 17.29 -0.59 15.98
C CYS A 196 18.55 0.01 16.64
N PRO A 197 19.27 -0.68 17.56
CA PRO A 197 20.27 -0.05 18.43
C PRO A 197 21.57 0.42 17.75
N ALA A 198 21.67 0.32 16.42
CA ALA A 198 22.90 0.51 15.66
C ALA A 198 23.48 1.93 15.72
N ASP A 199 22.69 2.95 16.09
CA ASP A 199 23.12 4.36 16.03
C ASP A 199 22.68 5.21 17.25
N ARG A 200 23.05 4.76 18.46
CA ARG A 200 22.93 5.59 19.68
C ARG A 200 24.23 6.27 20.12
N ARG A 201 25.31 6.12 19.35
CA ARG A 201 26.56 6.86 19.54
C ARG A 201 26.93 7.60 18.25
N ARG A 202 26.63 8.92 18.27
CA ARG A 202 27.26 10.00 17.47
C ARG A 202 26.48 10.65 16.32
N HIS A 203 25.13 10.64 16.32
CA HIS A 203 24.36 11.63 15.56
C HIS A 203 24.37 13.06 16.19
N ARG A 204 25.51 13.74 16.05
CA ARG A 204 25.66 15.20 16.15
C ARG A 204 26.73 15.71 15.17
N SER A 205 26.52 15.50 13.85
CA SER A 205 27.20 16.28 12.79
C SER A 205 26.82 15.93 11.35
N THR A 206 26.05 14.87 11.08
CA THR A 206 25.67 14.48 9.70
C THR A 206 24.17 14.20 9.59
N GLY A 207 23.50 14.96 8.73
CA GLY A 207 22.06 14.87 8.54
C GLY A 207 21.66 13.65 7.71
N LEU A 208 20.80 12.81 8.29
CA LEU A 208 20.04 11.77 7.59
C LEU A 208 18.94 12.39 6.70
N ALA A 209 19.37 13.17 5.70
CA ALA A 209 18.52 13.79 4.69
C ALA A 209 18.90 13.32 3.28
N ARG A 210 19.22 12.02 3.12
CA ARG A 210 19.56 11.42 1.81
C ARG A 210 19.39 9.90 1.67
N LEU A 211 18.54 9.27 2.51
CA LEU A 211 18.06 7.92 2.21
C LEU A 211 17.08 7.96 1.04
N GLY A 212 17.61 7.81 -0.18
CA GLY A 212 16.86 7.74 -1.43
C GLY A 212 16.08 6.44 -1.61
N ILE A 213 15.28 6.07 -0.61
CA ILE A 213 14.35 4.94 -0.67
C ILE A 213 12.98 5.51 -1.07
N VAL A 214 12.33 4.91 -2.08
CA VAL A 214 11.10 5.37 -2.74
C VAL A 214 11.26 6.59 -3.68
N ARG A 215 11.87 6.36 -4.85
CA ARG A 215 11.46 7.06 -6.08
C ARG A 215 10.62 6.11 -6.93
N LEU A 216 9.33 5.98 -6.60
CA LEU A 216 8.37 5.26 -7.44
C LEU A 216 8.32 5.93 -8.82
N GLY A 217 8.74 5.19 -9.84
CA GLY A 217 8.76 5.67 -11.21
C GLY A 217 7.35 5.90 -11.72
N ARG A 218 6.93 7.17 -11.87
CA ARG A 218 5.80 7.52 -12.72
C ARG A 218 6.20 7.23 -14.17
N GLY A 219 5.82 6.06 -14.67
CA GLY A 219 6.00 5.71 -16.08
C GLY A 219 5.30 6.73 -16.97
N ARG A 220 6.07 7.47 -17.77
CA ARG A 220 5.51 8.22 -18.91
C ARG A 220 5.09 7.20 -19.95
N HIS A 221 3.80 7.09 -20.22
CA HIS A 221 3.30 6.41 -21.41
C HIS A 221 3.94 7.03 -22.67
N PRO A 222 4.63 6.27 -23.53
CA PRO A 222 4.89 6.72 -24.89
C PRO A 222 3.56 6.76 -25.64
N GLY A 223 3.28 7.89 -26.30
CA GLY A 223 2.01 8.11 -26.99
C GLY A 223 1.81 7.14 -28.16
N ARG A 224 0.57 6.68 -28.35
CA ARG A 224 0.14 6.00 -29.58
C ARG A 224 0.43 6.89 -30.78
N ARG A 225 1.39 6.52 -31.62
CA ARG A 225 1.39 6.98 -33.02
C ARG A 225 0.26 6.24 -33.74
N GLN A 226 -0.79 6.97 -34.07
CA GLN A 226 -1.86 6.47 -34.93
C GLN A 226 -1.30 6.45 -36.35
N HIS A 227 -1.00 5.26 -36.87
CA HIS A 227 -0.81 5.08 -38.31
C HIS A 227 -2.20 5.05 -38.94
N HIS A 228 -2.62 6.17 -39.52
CA HIS A 228 -3.71 6.15 -40.49
C HIS A 228 -3.26 5.34 -41.71
N ALA A 229 -4.01 4.29 -42.04
CA ALA A 229 -3.87 3.60 -43.31
C ALA A 229 -4.54 4.43 -44.39
N ASP A 230 -3.79 4.81 -45.42
CA ASP A 230 -4.31 5.43 -46.64
C ASP A 230 -4.56 4.33 -47.70
N PRO A 231 -5.81 4.07 -48.14
CA PRO A 231 -6.14 2.87 -48.88
C PRO A 231 -6.16 3.07 -50.41
N ARG A 232 -5.01 3.34 -51.05
CA ARG A 232 -4.88 3.36 -52.54
C ARG A 232 -3.51 2.90 -53.09
N ALA A 233 -3.45 1.64 -53.56
CA ALA A 233 -2.48 1.00 -54.49
C ALA A 233 -2.56 -0.53 -54.25
N VAL A 234 -3.49 -1.31 -54.83
CA VAL A 234 -3.56 -1.80 -56.22
C VAL A 234 -2.20 -2.07 -56.90
N ASP A 235 -1.92 -3.36 -57.14
CA ASP A 235 -1.04 -4.03 -58.13
C ASP A 235 0.45 -3.56 -58.26
N ALA A 236 1.47 -4.42 -58.45
CA ALA A 236 1.56 -5.60 -59.29
C ALA A 236 2.87 -6.41 -59.08
N HIS A 237 2.96 -7.58 -59.72
CA HIS A 237 4.14 -8.45 -60.00
C HIS A 237 4.92 -9.06 -58.81
N ALA A 238 5.13 -10.38 -58.66
CA ALA A 238 5.44 -11.51 -59.57
C ALA A 238 6.95 -11.70 -59.88
N CYS A 239 7.43 -12.96 -59.78
CA CYS A 239 8.84 -13.41 -59.93
C CYS A 239 9.82 -12.81 -58.89
N ALA A 240 11.00 -13.36 -58.56
CA ALA A 240 11.60 -14.70 -58.65
C ALA A 240 12.84 -14.72 -57.68
N ALA A 241 13.51 -15.82 -57.32
CA ALA A 241 13.43 -17.22 -57.72
C ALA A 241 13.79 -18.18 -56.53
N ARG A 242 14.10 -19.45 -56.84
CA ARG A 242 14.73 -20.44 -55.92
C ARG A 242 16.26 -20.31 -55.96
N ARG A 243 16.93 -20.52 -54.82
CA ARG A 243 18.12 -21.39 -54.66
C ARG A 243 18.32 -21.70 -53.18
#